data_AF-A0A1I2LHB5-F1
#
_entry.id   AF-A0A1I2LHB5-F1
#
_cell.length_a   1.000
_cell.length_b   1.000
_cell.length_c   1.000
_cell.angle_alpha   90.00
_cell.angle_beta   90.00
_cell.angle_gamma   90.00
#
_symmetry.space_group_name_H-M   'P 1'
#
loop_
_entity.id
_entity.type
_entity.pdbx_description
1 polymer ?
#
loop_
_entity_poly.entity_id
_entity_poly.type
_entity_poly.pdbx_seq_one_letter_code
_entity_poly.pdbx_strand_id
1 'polypeptide(L)'
;MNAELVKAGQTRIMIHTVYRDDYLGALRRLTRQSDSKVYTYIRMLQRAQLFYSTLTAHSIDVMENQLERSNAFKEHDEAQFLFLPNRLWILITLISFILFYTF
;
A
#
# COMPACT_ATOMS: atom_id res chain seq x y z
N MET A 1 -2.48 -14.99 8.05
CA MET A 1 -2.62 -14.36 6.72
C MET A 1 -1.35 -14.43 5.88
N ASN A 2 -0.19 -13.94 6.33
CA ASN A 2 1.06 -14.07 5.56
C ASN A 2 1.42 -15.54 5.22
N ALA A 3 1.14 -16.49 6.09
CA ALA A 3 1.31 -17.92 5.81
C ALA A 3 0.52 -18.37 4.56
N GLU A 4 -0.73 -17.94 4.42
CA GLU A 4 -1.56 -18.24 3.24
C GLU A 4 -1.03 -17.57 1.98
N LEU A 5 -0.57 -16.32 2.09
CA LEU A 5 0.03 -15.60 0.95
C LEU A 5 1.31 -16.30 0.46
N VAL A 6 2.18 -16.71 1.37
CA VAL A 6 3.41 -17.45 1.03
C VAL A 6 3.08 -18.80 0.39
N LYS A 7 2.11 -19.54 0.96
CA LYS A 7 1.64 -20.81 0.40
C LYS A 7 1.09 -20.64 -1.02
N ALA A 8 0.44 -19.50 -1.30
CA ALA A 8 -0.09 -19.16 -2.62
C ALA A 8 0.93 -18.48 -3.56
N GLY A 9 2.21 -18.37 -3.18
CA GLY A 9 3.24 -17.69 -3.98
C GLY A 9 3.04 -16.18 -4.14
N GLN A 10 2.21 -15.56 -3.29
CA GLN A 10 1.88 -14.14 -3.32
C GLN A 10 2.87 -13.32 -2.50
N THR A 11 2.97 -12.03 -2.81
CA THR A 11 3.79 -11.08 -2.06
C THR A 11 3.33 -10.99 -0.61
N ARG A 12 4.30 -11.01 0.33
CA ARG A 12 4.05 -10.89 1.77
C ARG A 12 3.61 -9.47 2.11
N ILE A 13 2.76 -9.36 3.13
CA ILE A 13 2.46 -8.06 3.74
C ILE A 13 3.53 -7.76 4.77
N MET A 14 4.12 -6.58 4.63
CA MET A 14 5.04 -6.00 5.60
C MET A 14 4.47 -4.62 5.98
N ILE A 15 4.66 -4.21 7.23
CA ILE A 15 4.15 -2.91 7.73
C ILE A 15 5.37 -2.11 8.17
N HIS A 16 5.68 -1.03 7.45
CA HIS A 16 6.76 -0.11 7.82
C HIS A 16 6.30 0.94 8.84
N THR A 17 7.27 1.64 9.43
CA THR A 17 7.10 2.55 10.57
C THR A 17 6.06 3.64 10.30
N VAL A 18 6.13 4.32 9.17
CA VAL A 18 5.15 5.36 8.76
C VAL A 18 3.69 4.87 8.72
N TYR A 19 3.49 3.56 8.52
CA TYR A 19 2.18 2.92 8.38
C TYR A 19 1.71 2.19 9.65
N ARG A 20 2.52 2.22 10.71
CA ARG A 20 2.28 1.50 11.97
C ARG A 20 1.04 2.02 12.69
N ASP A 21 0.90 3.33 12.83
CA ASP A 21 -0.19 3.94 13.59
C ASP A 21 -1.55 3.73 12.91
N ASP A 22 -1.55 3.85 11.60
CA ASP A 22 -2.67 3.52 10.72
C ASP A 22 -3.11 2.06 10.89
N TYR A 23 -2.16 1.13 10.87
CA TYR A 23 -2.40 -0.30 11.09
C TYR A 23 -2.95 -0.57 12.49
N LEU A 24 -2.34 -0.02 13.54
CA LEU A 24 -2.77 -0.19 14.93
C LEU A 24 -4.14 0.44 15.18
N GLY A 25 -4.41 1.60 14.60
CA GLY A 25 -5.69 2.27 14.66
C GLY A 25 -6.80 1.44 14.00
N ALA A 26 -6.55 0.87 12.82
CA ALA A 26 -7.50 -0.02 12.16
C ALA A 26 -7.76 -1.29 12.96
N LEU A 27 -6.72 -1.90 13.53
CA LEU A 27 -6.84 -3.10 14.36
C LEU A 27 -7.63 -2.83 15.66
N ARG A 28 -7.36 -1.70 16.33
CA ARG A 28 -8.12 -1.28 17.54
C ARG A 28 -9.60 -1.01 17.24
N ARG A 29 -9.91 -0.49 16.06
CA ARG A 29 -11.29 -0.26 15.62
C ARG A 29 -11.99 -1.58 15.31
N LEU A 30 -11.30 -2.51 14.66
CA LEU A 30 -11.79 -3.84 14.36
C LEU A 30 -12.19 -4.62 15.61
N THR A 31 -11.37 -4.55 16.67
CA THR A 31 -11.65 -5.26 17.93
C THR A 31 -12.80 -4.66 18.74
N ARG A 32 -13.22 -3.43 18.44
CA ARG A 32 -14.28 -2.71 19.19
C ARG A 32 -15.60 -2.60 18.42
N GLN A 33 -15.56 -2.63 17.08
CA GLN A 33 -16.72 -2.57 16.19
C GLN A 33 -16.52 -3.59 15.06
N SER A 34 -17.05 -4.80 15.25
CA SER A 34 -16.72 -5.97 14.44
C SER A 34 -17.12 -5.84 12.97
N ASP A 35 -18.31 -5.33 12.65
CA ASP A 35 -18.85 -5.64 11.31
C ASP A 35 -18.54 -4.56 10.26
N SER A 36 -18.58 -3.28 10.63
CA SER A 36 -18.45 -2.18 9.66
C SER A 36 -16.99 -1.78 9.35
N LYS A 37 -16.01 -2.32 10.11
CA LYS A 37 -14.60 -1.91 10.02
C LYS A 37 -13.66 -3.01 9.52
N VAL A 38 -14.14 -4.25 9.36
CA VAL A 38 -13.42 -5.35 8.68
C VAL A 38 -12.97 -4.92 7.30
N TYR A 39 -13.85 -4.29 6.53
CA TYR A 39 -13.54 -3.83 5.18
C TYR A 39 -12.36 -2.83 5.15
N THR A 40 -12.34 -1.87 6.08
CA THR A 40 -11.25 -0.89 6.19
C THR A 40 -9.92 -1.58 6.51
N TYR A 41 -9.92 -2.52 7.45
CA TYR A 41 -8.71 -3.27 7.81
C TYR A 41 -8.18 -4.11 6.64
N ILE A 42 -9.05 -4.86 5.95
CA ILE A 42 -8.66 -5.66 4.79
C ILE A 42 -8.12 -4.78 3.67
N ARG A 43 -8.77 -3.64 3.37
CA ARG A 43 -8.30 -2.67 2.38
C ARG A 43 -6.91 -2.13 2.69
N MET A 44 -6.60 -1.87 3.96
CA MET A 44 -5.27 -1.41 4.37
C MET A 44 -4.22 -2.50 4.15
N LEU A 45 -4.52 -3.74 4.52
CA LEU A 45 -3.63 -4.89 4.27
C LEU A 45 -3.38 -5.13 2.78
N GLN A 46 -4.43 -5.04 1.96
CA GLN A 46 -4.32 -5.14 0.49
C GLN A 46 -3.43 -4.04 -0.07
N ARG A 47 -3.56 -2.80 0.44
CA ARG A 47 -2.75 -1.66 -0.01
C ARG A 47 -1.26 -1.88 0.32
N ALA A 48 -0.97 -2.36 1.52
CA ALA A 48 0.39 -2.73 1.91
C ALA A 48 0.95 -3.82 1.00
N GLN A 49 0.20 -4.92 0.80
CA GLN A 49 0.62 -6.01 -0.09
C GLN A 49 0.92 -5.53 -1.51
N LEU A 50 0.00 -4.74 -2.08
CA LEU A 50 0.09 -4.23 -3.44
C LEU A 50 1.32 -3.36 -3.60
N PHE A 51 1.64 -2.53 -2.61
CA PHE A 51 2.86 -1.73 -2.63
C PHE A 51 4.12 -2.61 -2.78
N TYR A 52 4.30 -3.63 -1.94
CA TYR A 52 5.47 -4.51 -2.09
C TYR A 52 5.47 -5.28 -3.40
N SER A 53 4.29 -5.60 -3.97
CA SER A 53 4.23 -6.26 -5.29
C SER A 53 4.69 -5.35 -6.43
N THR A 54 4.68 -4.03 -6.23
CA THR A 54 5.19 -3.05 -7.21
C THR A 54 6.70 -2.80 -7.09
N LEU A 55 7.32 -3.21 -5.97
CA LEU A 55 8.75 -3.04 -5.79
C LEU A 55 9.52 -3.95 -6.75
N THR A 56 10.52 -3.37 -7.40
CA THR A 56 11.33 -4.05 -8.40
C THR A 56 12.59 -4.59 -7.73
N ALA A 57 12.66 -5.91 -7.53
CA ALA A 57 13.76 -6.56 -6.80
C ALA A 57 15.03 -6.82 -7.64
N HIS A 58 15.25 -6.08 -8.73
CA HIS A 58 16.40 -6.30 -9.62
C HIS A 58 17.74 -5.82 -9.00
N SER A 59 17.70 -4.84 -8.10
CA SER A 59 18.83 -4.44 -7.25
C SER A 59 18.31 -3.93 -5.91
N ILE A 60 19.12 -4.12 -4.87
CA ILE A 60 18.84 -3.61 -3.52
C ILE A 60 18.76 -2.08 -3.55
N ASP A 61 19.67 -1.41 -4.26
CA ASP A 61 19.71 0.05 -4.38
C ASP A 61 18.44 0.63 -5.03
N VAL A 62 17.90 -0.06 -6.06
CA VAL A 62 16.65 0.34 -6.72
C VAL A 62 15.47 0.21 -5.76
N MET A 63 15.44 -0.86 -4.97
CA MET A 63 14.40 -1.11 -3.97
C MET A 63 14.48 -0.10 -2.83
N GLU A 64 15.67 0.19 -2.33
CA GLU A 64 15.92 1.16 -1.27
C GLU A 64 15.45 2.56 -1.69
N ASN A 65 15.81 3.00 -2.89
CA ASN A 65 15.35 4.27 -3.45
C ASN A 65 13.81 4.31 -3.61
N GLN A 66 13.18 3.21 -4.04
CA GLN A 66 11.71 3.12 -4.09
C GLN A 66 11.07 3.23 -2.70
N LEU A 67 11.67 2.62 -1.69
CA LEU A 67 11.20 2.69 -0.30
C LEU A 67 11.37 4.11 0.29
N GLU A 68 12.52 4.74 0.08
CA GLU A 68 12.76 6.13 0.48
C GLU A 68 11.75 7.10 -0.14
N ARG A 69 11.50 6.98 -1.45
CA ARG A 69 10.53 7.84 -2.18
C ARG A 69 9.08 7.63 -1.72
N SER A 70 8.76 6.45 -1.18
CA SER A 70 7.45 6.15 -0.61
C SER A 70 7.26 6.62 0.83
N ASN A 71 8.27 7.28 1.41
CA ASN A 71 8.37 7.62 2.84
C ASN A 71 8.31 6.41 3.77
N ALA A 72 8.65 5.20 3.28
CA ALA A 72 8.51 3.97 4.07
C ALA A 72 9.27 4.02 5.41
N PHE A 73 10.37 4.75 5.48
CA PHE A 73 11.22 4.86 6.68
C PHE A 73 10.90 6.04 7.60
N LYS A 74 9.99 6.94 7.21
CA LYS A 74 9.65 8.11 8.02
C LYS A 74 8.71 7.74 9.16
N GLU A 75 8.64 8.60 10.16
CA GLU A 75 7.62 8.48 11.21
C GLU A 75 6.26 8.99 10.68
N HIS A 76 5.17 8.53 11.31
CA HIS A 76 3.80 8.79 10.85
C HIS A 76 3.42 10.29 10.90
N ASP A 77 4.02 11.03 11.81
CA ASP A 77 3.88 12.49 11.98
C ASP A 77 4.70 13.30 10.96
N GLU A 78 5.73 12.69 10.35
CA GLU A 78 6.60 13.35 9.37
C GLU A 78 6.09 13.23 7.93
N ALA A 79 5.36 12.16 7.61
CA ALA A 79 4.86 11.94 6.26
C ALA A 79 3.71 10.94 6.18
N GLN A 80 2.93 11.05 5.10
CA GLN A 80 1.97 10.00 4.73
C GLN A 80 2.63 8.95 3.83
N PHE A 81 2.20 7.69 3.99
CA PHE A 81 2.64 6.59 3.15
C PHE A 81 2.20 6.82 1.69
N LEU A 82 3.16 7.10 0.82
CA LEU A 82 2.89 7.39 -0.58
C LEU A 82 2.81 6.09 -1.37
N PHE A 83 1.59 5.77 -1.79
CA PHE A 83 1.34 4.69 -2.72
C PHE A 83 1.73 5.16 -4.13
N LEU A 84 2.71 4.51 -4.75
CA LEU A 84 3.00 4.71 -6.17
C LEU A 84 2.08 3.77 -6.97
N PRO A 85 0.96 4.25 -7.55
CA PRO A 85 0.17 3.40 -8.42
C PRO A 85 1.02 2.98 -9.62
N ASN A 86 0.84 1.73 -10.07
CA ASN A 86 1.42 1.23 -11.31
C ASN A 86 1.28 2.28 -12.43
N ARG A 87 2.36 2.55 -13.18
CA ARG A 87 2.38 3.57 -14.25
C ARG A 87 1.23 3.41 -15.25
N LEU A 88 0.78 2.18 -15.49
CA LEU A 88 -0.38 1.87 -16.34
C LEU A 88 -1.68 2.48 -15.82
N TRP A 89 -1.87 2.54 -14.50
CA TRP A 89 -3.08 3.09 -13.89
C TRP A 89 -3.11 4.62 -13.96
N ILE A 90 -1.95 5.27 -13.84
CA ILE A 90 -1.79 6.73 -14.06
C ILE A 90 -2.09 7.06 -15.53
N LEU A 91 -1.59 6.26 -16.47
CA LEU A 91 -1.86 6.46 -17.89
C LEU A 91 -3.34 6.26 -18.22
N ILE A 92 -3.99 5.22 -17.69
CA ILE A 92 -5.43 4.99 -17.90
C ILE A 92 -6.27 6.13 -17.31
N THR A 93 -5.93 6.63 -16.12
CA THR A 93 -6.65 7.76 -15.51
C THR A 93 -6.42 9.07 -16.25
N LEU A 94 -5.19 9.36 -16.70
CA LEU A 94 -4.89 10.52 -17.54
C LEU A 94 -5.58 10.46 -18.91
N ILE A 95 -5.57 9.29 -19.56
CA ILE A 95 -6.24 9.09 -20.86
C ILE A 95 -7.75 9.26 -20.70
N SER A 96 -8.34 8.71 -19.64
CA SER A 96 -9.77 8.89 -19.34
C SER A 96 -10.12 10.35 -19.05
N PHE A 97 -9.25 11.08 -18.34
CA PHE A 97 -9.44 12.50 -18.03
C PHE A 97 -9.33 13.38 -19.28
N ILE A 98 -8.39 13.11 -20.17
CA ILE A 98 -8.23 13.82 -21.45
C ILE A 98 -9.42 13.55 -22.38
N LEU A 99 -9.88 12.30 -22.48
CA LEU A 99 -11.06 11.93 -23.29
C LEU A 99 -12.35 12.57 -22.78
N PHE A 100 -12.51 12.74 -21.46
CA PHE A 100 -13.71 13.34 -20.87
C PHE A 100 -13.75 14.87 -20.96
N TYR A 101 -12.60 15.53 -21.14
CA TYR A 101 -12.50 16.99 -21.26
C TYR A 101 -12.48 17.49 -22.71
N THR A 102 -12.48 16.58 -23.69
CA THR A 102 -12.41 16.91 -25.13
C THR A 102 -13.75 16.65 -25.85
N PHE A 103 -14.84 16.41 -25.11
CA PHE A 103 -16.21 16.26 -25.63
C PHE A 103 -17.19 17.16 -24.90
#